data_AF-A0A662KPN8-F1
#
_entry.id   AF-A0A662KPN8-F1
#
_cell.length_a   1.000
_cell.length_b   1.000
_cell.length_c   1.000
_cell.angle_alpha   90.00
_cell.angle_beta   90.00
_cell.angle_gamma   90.00
#
_symmetry.space_group_name_H-M   'P 1'
#
loop_
_entity.id
_entity.type
_entity.pdbx_description
1 polymer ?
#
loop_
_entity_poly.entity_id
_entity_poly.type
_entity_poly.pdbx_seq_one_letter_code
_entity_poly.pdbx_strand_id
1 'polypeptide(L)' 'LPITHASIEFFIEGNDVVSRCKVKANYKTGVEIEALHGVTIALLTIWDMVKYMEKDEKGQYPSTIIHDIRVIEKKVNKWE' A
#
# COMPACT_ATOMS: atom_id res chain seq x y z
N LEU A 1 16.00 -7.31 -2.20
CA LEU A 1 16.87 -6.70 -1.15
C LEU A 1 16.79 -7.51 0.13
N PRO A 2 17.80 -7.52 1.02
CA PRO A 2 17.70 -8.18 2.32
C PRO A 2 16.78 -7.38 3.26
N ILE A 3 15.47 -7.57 3.08
CA ILE A 3 14.44 -6.92 3.89
C ILE A 3 14.55 -7.42 5.33
N THR A 4 14.67 -6.49 6.26
CA THR A 4 14.76 -6.78 7.70
C THR A 4 13.44 -6.60 8.41
N HIS A 5 12.51 -5.82 7.82
CA HIS A 5 11.17 -5.60 8.35
C HIS A 5 10.22 -5.21 7.22
N ALA A 6 9.01 -5.75 7.22
CA ALA A 6 7.90 -5.29 6.42
C ALA A 6 6.62 -5.30 7.28
N SER A 7 5.86 -4.21 7.26
CA SER A 7 4.56 -4.13 7.92
C SER A 7 3.58 -3.31 7.09
N ILE A 8 2.29 -3.60 7.28
CA ILE A 8 1.18 -2.90 6.65
C ILE A 8 0.19 -2.56 7.76
N GLU A 9 -0.26 -1.32 7.78
CA GLU A 9 -1.25 -0.80 8.72
C GLU A 9 -2.43 -0.23 7.93
N PHE A 10 -3.65 -0.41 8.46
CA PHE A 10 -4.87 0.06 7.84
C PHE A 10 -5.62 1.01 8.78
N PHE A 11 -6.23 2.03 8.19
CA PHE A 11 -7.03 3.03 8.88
C PHE A 11 -8.30 3.30 8.06
N ILE A 12 -9.40 3.63 8.73
CA ILE A 12 -10.62 4.09 8.08
C ILE A 12 -10.63 5.62 8.18
N GLU A 13 -10.70 6.31 7.05
CA GLU A 13 -10.79 7.76 6.97
C GLU A 13 -12.01 8.14 6.11
N GLY A 14 -13.11 8.50 6.76
CA GLY A 14 -14.38 8.74 6.05
C GLY A 14 -14.88 7.48 5.36
N ASN A 15 -14.97 7.52 4.03
CA ASN A 15 -15.36 6.38 3.20
C ASN A 15 -14.16 5.59 2.64
N ASP A 16 -12.94 5.99 2.97
CA ASP A 16 -11.72 5.40 2.40
C ASP A 16 -11.03 4.47 3.41
N VAL A 17 -10.43 3.40 2.89
CA VAL A 17 -9.49 2.57 3.62
C VAL A 17 -8.07 3.02 3.26
N VAL A 18 -7.37 3.62 4.21
CA VAL A 18 -5.99 4.08 4.04
C VAL A 18 -5.03 2.97 4.46
N SER A 19 -4.12 2.59 3.55
CA SER A 19 -3.06 1.61 3.82
C SER A 19 -1.70 2.29 3.91
N ARG A 20 -0.91 1.95 4.94
CA ARG A 20 0.48 2.39 5.11
C ARG A 20 1.41 1.19 5.13
N CYS A 21 2.27 1.07 4.12
CA CYS A 21 3.32 0.07 4.07
C CYS A 21 4.65 0.65 4.53
N LYS A 22 5.34 -0.06 5.43
CA LYS A 22 6.67 0.28 5.91
C LYS A 22 7.62 -0.87 5.63
N VAL A 23 8.69 -0.59 4.90
CA VAL A 23 9.75 -1.55 4.60
C VAL A 23 11.07 -1.03 5.13
N LYS A 24 11.89 -1.92 5.69
CA LYS A 24 13.27 -1.64 6.11
C LYS A 24 14.22 -2.68 5.51
N ALA A 25 15.40 -2.24 5.12
CA ALA A 25 16.51 -3.10 4.76
C ALA A 25 17.83 -2.43 5.14
N ASN A 26 18.85 -3.25 5.37
CA ASN A 26 20.23 -2.78 5.52
C ASN A 26 20.97 -3.09 4.21
N TYR A 27 20.94 -2.17 3.25
CA TYR A 27 21.53 -2.39 1.93
C TYR A 27 21.94 -1.10 1.20
N LYS A 28 22.62 -1.26 0.05
CA LYS A 28 23.17 -0.14 -0.75
C LYS A 28 22.12 0.66 -1.53
N THR A 29 20.89 0.17 -1.63
CA THR A 29 19.79 0.86 -2.31
C THR A 29 18.59 0.97 -1.37
N GLY A 30 17.75 1.98 -1.61
CA GLY A 30 16.51 2.19 -0.88
C GLY A 30 15.47 1.11 -1.18
N VAL A 31 14.41 1.11 -0.36
CA VAL A 31 13.30 0.15 -0.40
C VAL A 31 11.94 0.82 -0.70
N GLU A 32 11.97 2.02 -1.29
CA GLU A 32 10.75 2.76 -1.64
C GLU A 32 9.84 1.98 -2.58
N ILE A 33 10.42 1.22 -3.52
CA ILE A 33 9.66 0.44 -4.50
C ILE A 33 9.01 -0.77 -3.83
N GLU A 34 9.70 -1.44 -2.90
CA GLU A 34 9.12 -2.52 -2.11
C GLU A 34 7.95 -2.02 -1.24
N ALA A 35 8.06 -0.83 -0.65
CA ALA A 35 6.97 -0.23 0.11
C ALA A 35 5.77 0.14 -0.78
N LEU A 36 6.01 0.76 -1.96
CA LEU A 36 4.96 1.08 -2.92
C LEU A 36 4.29 -0.18 -3.49
N HIS A 37 5.07 -1.22 -3.75
CA HIS A 37 4.54 -2.50 -4.20
C HIS A 37 3.68 -3.15 -3.10
N GLY A 38 4.17 -3.18 -1.86
CA GLY A 38 3.45 -3.74 -0.72
C GLY A 38 2.11 -3.04 -0.45
N VAL A 39 2.07 -1.70 -0.47
CA VAL A 39 0.81 -0.97 -0.28
C VAL A 39 -0.16 -1.19 -1.44
N THR A 40 0.34 -1.24 -2.68
CA THR A 40 -0.49 -1.47 -3.87
C THR A 40 -1.15 -2.84 -3.81
N ILE A 41 -0.38 -3.89 -3.50
CA ILE A 41 -0.91 -5.25 -3.37
C ILE A 41 -1.93 -5.32 -2.24
N ALA A 42 -1.68 -4.68 -1.09
CA ALA A 42 -2.66 -4.67 0.00
C ALA A 42 -3.99 -4.02 -0.39
N LEU A 43 -3.95 -2.89 -1.10
CA LEU A 43 -5.16 -2.23 -1.59
C LEU A 43 -5.89 -3.08 -2.64
N LEU A 44 -5.16 -3.72 -3.54
CA LEU A 44 -5.73 -4.66 -4.51
C LEU A 44 -6.36 -5.88 -3.83
N THR A 45 -5.73 -6.41 -2.78
CA THR A 45 -6.28 -7.51 -1.98
C THR A 45 -7.57 -7.07 -1.27
N ILE A 46 -7.61 -5.87 -0.70
CA ILE A 46 -8.84 -5.34 -0.08
C ILE A 46 -9.94 -5.25 -1.14
N TRP A 47 -9.67 -4.66 -2.30
CA TRP A 47 -10.65 -4.58 -3.39
C TRP A 47 -11.14 -5.98 -3.77
N ASP A 48 -10.25 -6.95 -3.95
CA ASP A 48 -10.65 -8.32 -4.30
C ASP A 48 -11.64 -8.94 -3.30
N MET A 49 -11.46 -8.65 -2.01
CA MET A 49 -12.35 -9.13 -0.94
C MET A 49 -13.71 -8.44 -0.91
N VAL A 50 -13.80 -7.15 -1.28
CA VAL A 50 -15.06 -6.39 -1.24
C VAL A 50 -15.73 -6.21 -2.61
N LYS A 51 -15.12 -6.70 -3.69
CA LYS A 51 -15.57 -6.49 -5.07
C LYS A 51 -17.01 -6.89 -5.36
N TYR A 52 -17.61 -7.76 -4.56
CA TYR A 52 -19.02 -8.14 -4.72
C TYR A 52 -19.99 -7.10 -4.16
N MET A 53 -19.56 -6.33 -3.15
CA MET A 53 -20.32 -5.23 -2.53
C MET A 53 -20.21 -3.95 -3.36
N GLU A 54 -19.05 -3.75 -3.98
CA GLU A 54 -18.72 -2.56 -4.76
C GLU A 54 -19.28 -2.55 -6.19
N LYS A 55 -19.82 -3.69 -6.64
CA LYS A 55 -20.37 -3.83 -7.99
C LYS A 55 -21.75 -3.22 -8.11
N ASP A 56 -22.01 -2.54 -9.23
CA ASP A 56 -23.37 -2.18 -9.64
C ASP A 56 -24.10 -3.37 -10.31
N GLU A 57 -25.36 -3.15 -10.69
CA GLU A 57 -26.20 -4.15 -11.37
C GLU A 57 -25.63 -4.62 -12.72
N LYS A 58 -24.71 -3.86 -13.32
CA LYS A 58 -24.01 -4.18 -14.58
C LYS A 58 -22.64 -4.83 -14.33
N GLY A 59 -22.30 -5.12 -13.06
CA GLY A 59 -21.03 -5.70 -12.65
C GLY A 59 -19.83 -4.74 -12.76
N GLN A 60 -20.06 -3.43 -12.87
CA GLN A 60 -19.02 -2.40 -12.94
C GLN A 60 -18.71 -1.83 -11.56
N TYR A 61 -17.60 -1.09 -11.45
CA TYR A 61 -17.17 -0.40 -10.22
C TYR A 61 -17.24 1.12 -10.42
N PRO A 62 -18.41 1.75 -10.23
CA PRO A 62 -18.60 3.16 -10.59
C PRO A 62 -17.91 4.14 -9.64
N SER A 63 -17.71 3.75 -8.38
CA SER A 63 -17.15 4.60 -7.32
C SER A 63 -15.81 4.11 -6.77
N THR A 64 -15.54 2.81 -6.85
CA THR A 64 -14.34 2.22 -6.24
C THR A 64 -13.10 2.64 -7.01
N ILE A 65 -12.13 3.22 -6.29
CA ILE A 65 -10.86 3.66 -6.85
C ILE A 65 -9.73 3.38 -5.87
N ILE A 66 -8.55 3.12 -6.41
CA ILE A 66 -7.29 3.19 -5.66
C ILE A 66 -6.63 4.51 -6.07
N HIS A 67 -6.33 5.37 -5.11
CA HIS A 67 -5.73 6.68 -5.36
C HIS A 67 -4.65 7.02 -4.32
N ASP A 68 -3.93 8.12 -4.55
CA ASP A 68 -2.97 8.72 -3.63
C ASP A 68 -1.81 7.81 -3.15
N ILE A 69 -1.45 6.79 -3.95
CA ILE A 69 -0.26 5.98 -3.68
C ILE A 69 1.00 6.83 -3.85
N ARG A 70 1.68 7.11 -2.74
CA ARG A 70 2.92 7.89 -2.71
C ARG A 70 3.83 7.48 -1.56
N VAL A 71 5.11 7.81 -1.68
CA VAL A 71 6.06 7.69 -0.58
C VAL A 71 5.84 8.85 0.39
N ILE A 72 5.46 8.53 1.64
CA ILE A 72 5.26 9.54 2.70
C ILE A 72 6.56 9.93 3.40
N GLU A 73 7.49 8.99 3.56
CA GLU A 73 8.75 9.19 4.26
C GLU A 73 9.78 8.18 3.75
N LYS A 74 11.02 8.64 3.56
CA LYS A 74 12.19 7.79 3.30
C LYS A 74 13.33 8.22 4.21
N LYS A 75 13.86 7.29 5.02
CA LYS A 75 15.06 7.51 5.85
C LYS A 75 16.21 6.68 5.32
N VAL A 76 17.36 7.32 5.15
CA VAL A 76 18.61 6.67 4.80
C VAL A 76 19.61 7.01 5.89
N ASN A 77 20.03 6.00 6.65
CA ASN A 77 21.15 6.16 7.58
C ASN A 77 22.43 6.02 6.77
N LYS A 78 23.21 7.10 6.67
CA LYS A 78 24.57 7.02 6.16
C LYS A 78 25.43 6.41 7.26
N TRP A 79 26.19 5.38 6.90
CA TRP A 79 27.28 4.89 7.73
C TRP A 79 28.41 5.93 7.63
N GLU A 80 28.86 6.47 8.75
CA GLU A 80 30.16 7.17 8.84
C GLU A 80 31.30 6.16 8.73
#